data_AF-A0A8T5RQZ0-F1
#
_entry.id   AF-A0A8T5RQZ0-F1
#
_cell.length_a   1.000
_cell.length_b   1.000
_cell.length_c   1.000
_cell.angle_alpha   90.00
_cell.angle_beta   90.00
_cell.angle_gamma   90.00
#
_symmetry.space_group_name_H-M   'P 1'
#
loop_
_entity.id
_entity.type
_entity.pdbx_description
1 polymer ?
#
loop_
_entity_poly.entity_id
_entity_poly.type
_entity_poly.pdbx_seq_one_letter_code
_entity_poly.pdbx_strand_id
1 'polypeptide(L)'
;ILNNNEVLFNELLDNKFIFESKGIVLLFTDVRLVKYPPNYVIRNLTTRYKENKISLNEFLTHLRLISDELKESSKINYKII
;
A
#
# COMPACT_ATOMS: atom_id res chain seq x y z
N ILE A 1 8.75 10.67 -15.76
CA ILE A 1 9.69 10.26 -14.68
C ILE A 1 8.86 10.17 -13.40
N LEU A 2 8.55 8.96 -12.91
CA LEU A 2 7.93 8.77 -11.60
C LEU A 2 9.02 9.03 -10.56
N ASN A 3 9.01 10.22 -9.96
CA ASN A 3 10.04 10.65 -9.02
C ASN A 3 9.82 9.91 -7.69
N ASN A 4 10.47 8.77 -7.53
CA ASN A 4 10.38 7.92 -6.35
C ASN A 4 11.22 8.58 -5.24
N ASN A 5 10.66 9.60 -4.59
CA ASN A 5 11.38 10.41 -3.63
C ASN A 5 11.36 9.72 -2.25
N GLU A 6 12.10 8.62 -2.14
CA GLU A 6 12.20 7.79 -0.93
C GLU A 6 12.60 8.59 0.31
N VAL A 7 13.44 9.62 0.13
CA VAL A 7 13.84 10.55 1.19
C VAL A 7 12.62 11.25 1.78
N LEU A 8 11.76 11.82 0.94
CA LEU A 8 10.54 12.49 1.38
C LEU A 8 9.56 11.51 2.04
N PHE A 9 9.47 10.28 1.54
CA PHE A 9 8.61 9.24 2.12
C PHE A 9 9.06 8.89 3.55
N ASN A 10 10.36 8.69 3.76
CA ASN A 10 10.92 8.41 5.08
C ASN A 10 10.75 9.59 6.03
N GLU A 11 10.97 10.82 5.57
CA GLU A 11 10.71 12.02 6.37
C GLU A 11 9.24 12.11 6.81
N LEU A 12 8.29 11.78 5.94
CA LEU A 12 6.86 11.82 6.27
C LEU A 12 6.46 10.69 7.25
N LEU A 13 7.12 9.53 7.20
CA LEU A 13 6.95 8.44 8.17
C LEU A 13 7.48 8.85 9.55
N ASP A 14 8.70 9.39 9.61
CA ASP A 14 9.36 9.82 10.85
C ASP A 14 8.56 10.90 11.57
N ASN A 15 8.00 11.85 10.78
CA ASN A 15 7.15 12.92 11.28
C ASN A 15 5.69 12.49 11.53
N LYS A 16 5.35 11.22 11.36
CA LYS A 16 4.00 10.65 11.60
C LYS A 16 2.88 11.31 10.78
N PHE A 17 3.21 11.86 9.61
CA PHE A 17 2.22 12.36 8.66
C PHE A 17 1.62 11.23 7.83
N ILE A 18 2.44 10.21 7.52
CA ILE A 18 1.99 8.98 6.88
C ILE A 18 2.25 7.79 7.80
N PHE A 19 1.39 6.78 7.70
CA PHE A 19 1.50 5.53 8.43
C PHE A 19 1.47 4.38 7.43
N GLU A 20 2.39 3.43 7.57
CA GLU A 20 2.39 2.22 6.75
C GLU A 20 1.89 1.04 7.60
N SER A 21 0.92 0.29 7.08
CA SER A 21 0.43 -0.93 7.70
C SER A 21 0.08 -1.93 6.61
N LYS A 22 0.70 -3.11 6.65
CA LYS A 22 0.51 -4.19 5.67
C LYS A 22 0.69 -3.75 4.21
N GLY A 23 1.66 -2.86 3.91
CA GLY A 23 1.88 -2.34 2.55
C GLY A 23 0.87 -1.28 2.09
N ILE A 24 -0.04 -0.84 2.97
CA ILE A 24 -0.96 0.27 2.74
C ILE A 24 -0.39 1.52 3.42
N VAL A 25 -0.34 2.62 2.66
CA VAL A 25 0.02 3.94 3.19
C VAL A 25 -1.23 4.73 3.51
N LEU A 26 -1.29 5.23 4.73
CA LEU A 26 -2.37 6.03 5.29
C LEU A 26 -1.84 7.44 5.53
N LEU A 27 -2.38 8.43 4.82
CA LEU A 27 -2.05 9.84 5.05
C LEU A 27 -3.06 10.42 6.06
N PHE A 28 -2.54 10.99 7.15
CA PHE A 28 -3.37 11.76 8.08
C PHE A 28 -3.55 13.16 7.49
N THR A 29 -4.75 13.42 6.95
CA THR A 29 -5.15 14.76 6.51
C THR A 29 -6.29 15.24 7.39
N ASP A 30 -6.38 16.55 7.58
CA ASP A 30 -7.30 17.23 8.51
C ASP A 30 -8.81 16.92 8.31
N VAL A 31 -9.18 16.10 7.32
CA VAL A 31 -10.57 15.70 7.12
C VAL A 31 -10.77 14.20 6.83
N ARG A 32 -9.81 13.43 6.29
CA ARG A 32 -10.02 12.00 5.96
C ARG A 32 -8.72 11.20 5.92
N LEU A 33 -8.80 9.92 6.33
CA LEU A 33 -7.80 8.90 5.99
C LEU A 33 -7.92 8.56 4.51
N VAL A 34 -6.98 9.05 3.70
CA VAL A 34 -6.86 8.66 2.29
C VAL A 34 -6.06 7.36 2.24
N LYS A 35 -6.72 6.26 1.88
CA LYS A 35 -6.08 4.98 1.60
C LYS A 35 -5.56 4.99 0.18
N TYR A 36 -4.26 4.79 0.00
CA TYR A 36 -3.69 4.61 -1.34
C TYR A 36 -3.65 3.13 -1.69
N PRO A 37 -3.99 2.75 -2.94
CA PRO A 37 -3.76 1.39 -3.40
C PRO A 37 -2.26 1.08 -3.30
N PRO A 38 -1.87 -0.16 -2.96
CA PRO A 38 -0.49 -0.54 -2.72
C PRO A 38 0.27 -0.69 -4.04
N ASN A 39 0.43 0.42 -4.77
CA ASN A 39 1.01 0.48 -6.11
C ASN A 39 2.41 -0.13 -6.15
N TYR A 40 3.19 0.04 -5.08
CA TYR A 40 4.50 -0.60 -4.94
C TYR A 40 4.39 -2.12 -4.92
N VAL A 41 3.48 -2.67 -4.11
CA VAL A 41 3.25 -4.12 -3.99
C VAL A 41 2.76 -4.71 -5.32
N ILE A 42 1.82 -4.04 -5.99
CA ILE A 42 1.30 -4.46 -7.30
C ILE A 42 2.42 -4.42 -8.36
N ARG A 43 3.25 -3.38 -8.37
CA ARG A 43 4.37 -3.25 -9.30
C ARG A 43 5.40 -4.36 -9.07
N ASN A 44 5.78 -4.60 -7.83
CA ASN A 44 6.73 -5.66 -7.46
C ASN A 44 6.18 -7.06 -7.82
N LEU A 45 4.91 -7.32 -7.53
CA LEU A 45 4.25 -8.58 -7.89
C LEU A 45 4.27 -8.82 -9.41
N THR A 46 3.97 -7.78 -10.19
CA THR A 46 4.01 -7.82 -11.66
C THR A 46 5.43 -8.09 -12.17
N THR A 47 6.44 -7.43 -11.59
CA THR A 47 7.85 -7.68 -11.94
C THR A 47 8.25 -9.12 -11.66
N ARG A 48 7.92 -9.65 -10.47
CA ARG A 48 8.24 -11.04 -10.10
C ARG A 48 7.60 -12.06 -11.04
N TYR A 49 6.38 -11.82 -11.50
CA TYR A 49 5.73 -12.67 -12.49
C TYR A 49 6.43 -12.60 -13.86
N LYS A 50 6.76 -11.39 -14.34
CA LYS A 50 7.50 -11.19 -15.60
C LYS A 50 8.90 -11.83 -15.58
N GLU A 51 9.54 -11.86 -14.42
CA GLU A 51 10.84 -12.49 -14.20
C GLU A 51 10.74 -14.01 -13.95
N ASN A 52 9.55 -14.61 -14.08
CA ASN A 52 9.27 -16.02 -13.78
C ASN A 52 9.68 -16.46 -12.36
N LYS A 53 9.76 -15.52 -11.41
CA LYS A 53 10.05 -15.79 -9.99
C LYS A 53 8.84 -16.35 -9.24
N ILE A 54 7.65 -16.23 -9.83
CA ILE A 54 6.38 -16.78 -9.33
C ILE A 54 5.55 -17.30 -10.51
N SER A 55 4.76 -18.33 -10.25
CA SER A 55 3.81 -18.90 -11.20
C SER A 55 2.56 -18.03 -11.37
N LEU A 56 1.78 -18.30 -12.42
CA LEU A 56 0.50 -17.64 -12.65
C LEU A 56 -0.47 -17.85 -11.47
N ASN A 57 -0.51 -19.06 -10.89
CA ASN A 57 -1.34 -19.35 -9.73
C ASN A 57 -0.93 -18.52 -8.51
N GLU A 58 0.36 -18.42 -8.23
CA GLU A 58 0.85 -17.57 -7.14
C GLU A 58 0.51 -16.11 -7.39
N PHE A 59 0.71 -15.61 -8.60
CA PHE A 59 0.34 -14.25 -8.99
C PHE A 59 -1.15 -13.97 -8.76
N LEU A 60 -2.04 -14.85 -9.22
CA LEU A 60 -3.49 -14.72 -9.04
C LEU A 60 -3.90 -14.79 -7.56
N THR A 61 -3.27 -15.67 -6.77
CA THR A 61 -3.49 -15.76 -5.33
C THR A 61 -3.09 -14.46 -4.62
N HIS A 62 -1.94 -13.88 -4.95
CA HIS A 62 -1.50 -12.61 -4.35
C HIS A 62 -2.42 -11.45 -4.73
N LEU A 63 -2.86 -11.39 -6.00
CA LEU A 63 -3.85 -10.39 -6.43
C LEU A 63 -5.17 -10.52 -5.68
N ARG A 64 -5.64 -11.75 -5.45
CA ARG A 64 -6.86 -12.01 -4.68
C ARG A 64 -6.71 -11.53 -3.24
N LEU A 65 -5.62 -11.86 -2.56
CA LEU A 65 -5.34 -11.41 -1.19
C LEU A 65 -5.34 -9.88 -1.08
N ILE A 66 -4.66 -9.20 -2.00
CA ILE A 66 -4.65 -7.73 -2.06
C ILE A 66 -6.07 -7.19 -2.27
N SER A 67 -6.84 -7.78 -3.19
CA SER A 67 -8.21 -7.34 -3.44
C SER A 67 -9.13 -7.56 -2.24
N ASP A 68 -8.95 -8.63 -1.48
CA ASP A 68 -9.78 -8.96 -0.33
C ASP A 68 -9.47 -8.02 0.85
N GLU A 69 -8.19 -7.70 1.11
CA GLU A 69 -7.81 -6.69 2.10
C GLU A 69 -8.32 -5.28 1.76
N LEU A 70 -8.36 -4.92 0.47
CA LEU A 70 -8.95 -3.65 0.02
C LEU A 70 -10.46 -3.60 0.25
N LYS A 71 -11.17 -4.74 0.15
CA LYS A 71 -12.61 -4.85 0.40
C LYS A 71 -12.95 -4.80 1.90
N GLU A 72 -12.15 -5.42 2.76
CA GLU A 72 -12.36 -5.41 4.22
C GLU A 72 -12.12 -4.04 4.87
N SER A 73 -11.71 -3.05 4.09
CA SER A 73 -11.25 -1.74 4.56
C SER A 73 -12.35 -0.80 5.10
N SER A 74 -13.57 -1.32 5.36
CA SER A 74 -14.67 -0.58 5.99
C SER A 74 -14.51 -0.52 7.51
N LYS A 75 -14.43 0.72 8.04
CA LYS A 75 -14.26 1.12 9.45
C LYS A 75 -12.85 0.95 10.02
N ILE A 76 -11.96 1.89 9.68
CA ILE A 76 -10.91 2.28 10.63
C ILE A 76 -11.61 2.96 11.80
N ASN A 77 -11.59 2.34 12.98
CA ASN A 77 -12.12 2.91 14.20
C ASN A 77 -11.02 3.77 14.83
N TYR A 78 -10.98 5.07 14.51
CA TYR A 78 -10.05 6.01 15.10
C TYR A 78 -10.82 7.06 15.92
N LYS A 79 -10.28 7.39 17.09
CA LYS A 79 -10.75 8.48 17.93
C LYS A 79 -9.72 9.60 17.82
N ILE A 80 -10.13 10.76 17.33
CA ILE A 80 -9.35 12.00 17.46
C ILE A 80 -9.45 12.40 18.94
N ILE A 81 -8.30 12.53 19.62
CA ILE A 81 -8.19 13.11 20.96
C ILE A 81 -8.03 14.61 20.80
#